data_AF-A0A914W171-F1
#
_entry.id   AF-A0A914W171-F1
#
_cell.length_a   1.000
_cell.length_b   1.000
_cell.length_c   1.000
_cell.angle_alpha   90.00
_cell.angle_beta   90.00
_cell.angle_gamma   90.00
#
_symmetry.space_group_name_H-M   'P 1'
#
loop_
_entity.id
_entity.type
_entity.pdbx_description
1 polymer ?
#
loop_
_entity_poly.entity_id
_entity_poly.type
_entity_poly.pdbx_seq_one_letter_code
_entity_poly.pdbx_strand_id
1 'polypeptide(L)'
;MSCVPPNSFLIAKHRKFLDRCLKVLPAAYSSLDANRLTLLFFALSSLDILDELERAIGEEERRKLIGWIYSLQLTGQSGTRELFAD
;
A
#
# COMPACT_ATOMS: atom_id res chain seq x y z
N MET A 1 8.11 4.72 33.13
CA MET A 1 6.94 4.16 32.42
C MET A 1 5.90 5.26 32.34
N SER A 2 5.74 5.90 31.18
CA SER A 2 4.74 6.94 30.97
C SER A 2 3.36 6.29 30.91
N CYS A 3 2.44 6.71 31.78
CA CYS A 3 1.04 6.31 31.73
C CYS A 3 0.40 6.94 30.48
N VAL A 4 0.03 6.11 29.51
CA VAL A 4 -0.76 6.56 28.37
C VAL A 4 -2.20 6.69 28.85
N PRO A 5 -2.86 7.85 28.69
CA PRO A 5 -4.28 8.00 29.04
C PRO A 5 -5.14 6.94 28.34
N PRO A 6 -6.13 6.35 29.02
CA PRO A 6 -7.14 5.54 28.34
C PRO A 6 -7.80 6.42 27.26
N ASN A 7 -7.81 5.94 26.01
CA ASN A 7 -8.26 6.65 24.80
C ASN A 7 -7.24 7.57 24.11
N SER A 8 -5.96 7.49 24.47
CA SER A 8 -4.93 8.19 23.69
C SER A 8 -4.80 7.59 22.29
N PHE A 9 -4.73 8.47 21.29
CA PHE A 9 -4.45 8.03 19.93
C PHE A 9 -2.98 7.62 19.78
N LEU A 10 -2.74 6.33 19.54
CA LEU A 10 -1.41 5.73 19.58
C LEU A 10 -0.74 5.76 18.20
N ILE A 11 -0.39 6.95 17.72
CA ILE A 11 0.20 7.18 16.37
C ILE A 11 1.36 6.22 16.09
N ALA A 12 2.29 6.07 17.04
CA ALA A 12 3.44 5.19 16.87
C ALA A 12 3.07 3.70 16.65
N LYS A 13 1.96 3.23 17.24
CA LYS A 13 1.46 1.88 17.02
C LYS A 13 0.79 1.75 15.65
N HIS A 14 -0.01 2.75 15.26
CA HIS A 14 -0.61 2.78 13.92
C HIS A 14 0.46 2.81 12.83
N ARG A 15 1.47 3.67 12.95
CA ARG A 15 2.61 3.73 12.03
C ARG A 15 3.31 2.37 11.91
N LYS A 16 3.64 1.73 13.03
CA LYS A 16 4.33 0.42 13.01
C LYS A 16 3.50 -0.67 12.34
N PHE A 17 2.18 -0.66 12.55
CA PHE A 17 1.27 -1.59 11.89
C PHE A 17 1.20 -1.32 10.38
N LEU A 18 1.03 -0.07 9.98
CA LEU A 18 0.95 0.33 8.57
C LEU A 18 2.25 0.06 7.83
N ASP A 19 3.42 0.39 8.41
CA ASP A 19 4.74 0.07 7.85
C ASP A 19 4.92 -1.43 7.64
N ARG A 20 4.42 -2.27 8.57
CA ARG A 20 4.44 -3.72 8.37
C ARG A 20 3.58 -4.12 7.19
N CYS A 21 2.37 -3.57 7.06
CA CYS A 21 1.45 -3.85 5.96
C CYS A 21 2.00 -3.44 4.58
N LEU A 22 2.84 -2.41 4.50
CA LEU A 22 3.52 -2.03 3.25
C LEU A 22 4.51 -3.11 2.79
N LYS A 23 5.23 -3.72 3.73
CA LYS A 23 6.30 -4.69 3.44
C LYS A 23 5.76 -6.11 3.28
N VAL A 24 4.91 -6.54 4.21
CA VAL A 24 4.38 -7.92 4.28
C VAL A 24 2.97 -7.89 4.86
N LEU A 25 2.02 -8.41 4.09
CA LEU A 25 0.67 -8.60 4.58
C LEU A 25 0.61 -9.74 5.63
N PRO A 26 -0.07 -9.53 6.77
CA PRO A 26 -0.37 -10.61 7.70
C PRO A 26 -1.08 -11.78 7.01
N ALA A 27 -0.80 -13.02 7.46
CA ALA A 27 -1.34 -14.25 6.85
C ALA A 27 -2.87 -14.29 6.78
N ALA A 28 -3.56 -13.60 7.69
CA ALA A 28 -5.02 -13.48 7.69
C ALA A 28 -5.57 -12.76 6.44
N TYR A 29 -4.74 -11.99 5.72
CA TYR A 29 -5.10 -11.28 4.50
C TYR A 29 -4.65 -11.99 3.23
N SER A 30 -4.22 -13.26 3.31
CA SER A 30 -3.81 -14.03 2.13
C SER A 30 -4.93 -14.17 1.09
N SER A 31 -6.19 -14.23 1.52
CA SER A 31 -7.37 -14.23 0.65
C SER A 31 -7.56 -12.91 -0.12
N LEU A 32 -6.90 -11.83 0.31
CA LEU A 32 -6.97 -10.50 -0.31
C LEU A 32 -5.75 -10.20 -1.18
N ASP A 33 -4.94 -11.20 -1.55
CA ASP A 33 -3.75 -10.99 -2.37
C ASP A 33 -4.09 -10.34 -3.73
N ALA A 34 -5.21 -10.74 -4.35
CA ALA A 34 -5.74 -10.08 -5.56
C ALA A 34 -6.09 -8.59 -5.35
N ASN A 35 -6.32 -8.17 -4.10
CA ASN A 35 -6.63 -6.81 -3.69
C ASN A 35 -5.43 -6.11 -3.04
N ARG A 36 -4.21 -6.62 -3.23
CA ARG A 36 -2.99 -6.07 -2.61
C ARG A 36 -2.77 -4.58 -2.95
N LEU A 37 -3.14 -4.15 -4.15
CA LEU A 37 -3.08 -2.72 -4.53
C LEU A 37 -4.04 -1.86 -3.70
N THR A 38 -5.25 -2.36 -3.46
CA THR A 38 -6.26 -1.69 -2.61
C THR A 38 -5.79 -1.59 -1.16
N LEU A 39 -5.20 -2.66 -0.62
CA LEU A 39 -4.62 -2.66 0.72
C LEU A 39 -3.43 -1.69 0.83
N LEU A 40 -2.58 -1.65 -0.20
CA LEU A 40 -1.47 -0.70 -0.27
C LEU A 40 -1.98 0.74 -0.28
N PHE A 41 -3.02 1.04 -1.08
CA PHE A 41 -3.64 2.37 -1.12
C PHE A 41 -4.11 2.80 0.28
N PHE A 42 -4.86 1.97 0.98
CA PHE A 42 -5.32 2.31 2.34
C PHE A 42 -4.17 2.49 3.32
N ALA A 43 -3.11 1.69 3.22
CA ALA A 43 -1.96 1.81 4.10
C ALA A 43 -1.20 3.13 3.87
N LEU A 44 -0.96 3.50 2.60
CA LEU A 44 -0.31 4.74 2.21
C LEU A 44 -1.12 5.97 2.63
N SER A 45 -2.42 6.00 2.30
CA SER A 45 -3.31 7.11 2.67
C SER A 45 -3.44 7.25 4.19
N SER A 46 -3.43 6.14 4.94
CA SER A 46 -3.46 6.20 6.41
C SER A 46 -2.18 6.81 6.97
N LEU A 47 -1.00 6.50 6.41
CA LEU A 47 0.26 7.10 6.84
C LEU A 47 0.34 8.59 6.50
N ASP A 48 -0.23 8.99 5.37
CA ASP A 48 -0.33 10.39 4.92
C ASP A 48 -1.21 11.21 5.87
N ILE A 49 -2.40 10.70 6.21
CA ILE A 49 -3.31 11.33 7.19
C ILE A 49 -2.65 11.49 8.58
N LEU A 50 -1.72 10.59 8.93
CA LEU A 50 -0.98 10.62 10.19
C LEU A 50 0.28 11.49 10.16
N ASP A 51 0.61 12.10 9.02
CA ASP A 51 1.86 12.84 8.80
C ASP A 51 3.12 11.98 9.10
N GLU A 52 3.03 10.68 8.81
CA GLU A 52 4.09 9.69 9.08
C GLU A 52 4.57 8.99 7.80
N LEU A 53 4.07 9.38 6.62
CA LEU A 53 4.39 8.75 5.34
C LEU A 53 5.89 8.84 5.00
N GLU A 54 6.45 10.04 5.01
CA GLU A 54 7.87 10.28 4.71
C GLU A 54 8.81 9.65 5.76
N ARG A 55 8.30 9.43 6.98
CA ARG A 55 9.05 8.75 8.04
C ARG A 55 9.00 7.23 7.90
N ALA A 56 7.89 6.69 7.41
CA ALA A 56 7.69 5.26 7.23
C ALA A 56 8.38 4.74 5.95
N ILE A 57 8.41 5.55 4.89
CA ILE A 57 8.87 5.13 3.56
C ILE A 57 10.06 5.99 3.14
N GLY A 58 11.24 5.39 3.12
CA GLY A 58 12.42 6.04 2.53
C GLY A 58 12.34 6.10 1.00
N GLU A 59 13.17 6.98 0.43
CA GLU A 59 13.27 7.22 -1.03
C GLU A 59 13.40 5.97 -1.89
N GLU A 60 14.20 5.00 -1.47
CA GLU A 60 14.38 3.75 -2.21
C GLU A 60 13.10 2.90 -2.23
N GLU A 61 12.43 2.78 -1.08
CA GLU A 61 11.20 2.01 -0.96
C GLU A 61 10.07 2.68 -1.73
N ARG A 62 9.99 4.02 -1.67
CA ARG A 62 9.07 4.82 -2.49
C ARG A 62 9.23 4.50 -3.97
N ARG A 63 10.46 4.45 -4.50
CA ARG A 63 10.71 4.08 -5.90
C ARG A 63 10.27 2.65 -6.23
N LYS A 64 10.53 1.69 -5.34
CA LYS A 64 10.09 0.29 -5.51
C LYS A 64 8.57 0.19 -5.56
N LEU A 65 7.88 0.85 -4.64
CA LEU A 65 6.41 0.88 -4.59
C LEU A 65 5.83 1.51 -5.85
N ILE A 66 6.37 2.64 -6.30
CA ILE A 66 5.97 3.30 -7.54
C ILE A 66 6.14 2.33 -8.73
N GLY A 67 7.31 1.71 -8.87
CA GLY A 67 7.58 0.74 -9.93
C GLY A 67 6.65 -0.47 -9.91
N TRP A 68 6.36 -1.00 -8.71
CA TRP A 68 5.40 -2.08 -8.54
C TRP A 68 3.98 -1.67 -8.97
N ILE A 69 3.49 -0.50 -8.53
CA ILE A 69 2.18 0.01 -8.94
C ILE A 69 2.08 0.15 -10.47
N TYR A 70 3.10 0.74 -11.10
CA TYR A 70 3.13 0.88 -12.56
C TYR A 70 3.20 -0.47 -13.30
N SER A 71 3.86 -1.48 -12.72
CA SER A 71 3.91 -2.83 -13.31
C SER A 71 2.55 -3.54 -13.36
N LEU A 72 1.59 -3.12 -12.53
CA LEU A 72 0.23 -3.66 -12.52
C LEU A 72 -0.66 -3.06 -13.62
N GLN A 73 -0.20 -2.00 -14.28
CA GLN A 73 -0.96 -1.35 -15.35
C GLN A 73 -0.78 -2.10 -16.68
N LEU A 74 -1.88 -2.30 -17.41
CA LEU A 74 -1.83 -2.83 -18.76
C LEU A 74 -1.28 -1.75 -19.70
N THR A 75 -0.10 -1.97 -20.26
CA THR A 75 0.45 -1.13 -21.33
C THR A 75 -0.07 -1.64 -22.67
N GLY A 76 -1.17 -1.05 -23.14
CA GLY A 76 -1.84 -1.50 -24.37
C GLY A 76 -0.93 -1.44 -25.60
N GLN A 77 -0.42 -2.59 -26.05
CA GLN A 77 -0.07 -2.84 -27.45
C GLN A 77 -0.83 -4.03 -28.06
N SER A 78 -1.58 -4.80 -27.28
CA SER A 78 -2.46 -5.86 -27.78
C SER A 78 -3.89 -5.35 -28.01
N GLY A 79 -3.98 -4.17 -28.64
CA GLY A 79 -5.23 -3.58 -29.11
C GLY A 79 -5.49 -3.83 -30.59
N THR A 80 -4.91 -4.87 -31.20
CA THR A 80 -5.33 -5.31 -32.53
C THR A 80 -6.73 -5.89 -32.40
N ARG A 81 -7.73 -5.02 -32.47
CA ARG A 81 -9.08 -5.40 -32.87
C ARG A 81 -8.94 -5.81 -34.34
N GLU A 82 -8.56 -7.07 -34.60
CA GLU A 82 -8.96 -7.74 -35.83
C GLU A 82 -10.48 -7.81 -35.78
N LEU A 83 -11.09 -6.73 -36.26
CA LEU A 83 -12.52 -6.60 -36.45
C LEU A 83 -12.86 -7.55 -37.59
N PHE A 84 -13.38 -8.72 -37.21
CA PHE A 84 -14.43 -9.48 -37.90
C PHE A 84 -14.65 -9.04 -39.35
N ALA A 85 -13.83 -9.58 -40.25
CA ALA A 85 -14.16 -9.67 -41.66
C ALA A 85 -14.86 -11.02 -41.86
N ASP A 86 -16.18 -11.02 -41.67
CA ASP A 86 -17.12 -12.00 -42.23
C ASP A 86 -18.43 -11.26 -42.55
#